data_AF-A0AA46L0L6-F1
#
_entry.id   AF-A0AA46L0L6-F1
#
_cell.length_a   1.000
_cell.length_b   1.000
_cell.length_c   1.000
_cell.angle_alpha   90.00
_cell.angle_beta   90.00
_cell.angle_gamma   90.00
#
_symmetry.space_group_name_H-M   'P 1'
#
loop_
_entity.id
_entity.type
_entity.pdbx_description
1 polymer ?
#
loop_
_entity_poly.entity_id
_entity_poly.type
_entity_poly.pdbx_seq_one_letter_code
_entity_poly.pdbx_strand_id
1 'polypeptide(L)'
;METNQYVLNGKFEVLTIAKEMKMSHWVYSPIIREVSSGKVIMSLESTGWDLCKVAESKGRIVLHLAQYPDGRTEYYVEVDPINSSAVILGKEYPLSSLESTLESIV
;
A
#
# COMPACT_ATOMS: atom_id res chain seq x y z
N MET A 1 -2.58 -9.91 13.72
CA MET A 1 -2.41 -8.66 14.48
C MET A 1 -2.55 -7.55 13.46
N GLU A 2 -3.62 -6.74 13.53
CA GLU A 2 -3.68 -5.53 12.72
C GLU A 2 -2.59 -4.59 13.22
N THR A 3 -1.70 -4.18 12.32
CA THR A 3 -0.70 -3.17 12.63
C THR A 3 -1.17 -1.87 11.99
N ASN A 4 -1.29 -0.83 12.80
CA ASN A 4 -1.63 0.52 12.35
C ASN A 4 -0.43 1.43 12.53
N GLN A 5 -0.11 2.22 11.50
CA GLN A 5 0.94 3.23 11.55
C GLN A 5 0.38 4.58 11.10
N TYR A 6 0.43 5.56 12.00
CA TYR A 6 0.13 6.95 11.67
C TYR A 6 1.28 7.58 10.88
N VAL A 7 0.95 8.30 9.81
CA VAL A 7 1.90 8.92 8.87
C VAL A 7 1.45 10.33 8.50
N LEU A 8 2.37 11.11 7.94
CA LEU A 8 2.21 12.50 7.55
C LEU A 8 1.66 13.35 8.69
N ASN A 9 2.36 13.32 9.83
CA ASN A 9 1.97 13.97 11.08
C ASN A 9 0.60 13.51 11.62
N GLY A 10 0.26 12.24 11.40
CA GLY A 10 -0.97 11.63 11.89
C GLY A 10 -2.24 12.02 11.14
N LYS A 11 -2.12 12.65 9.95
CA LYS A 11 -3.27 12.95 9.09
C LYS A 11 -3.83 11.70 8.42
N PHE A 12 -2.94 10.74 8.16
CA PHE A 12 -3.29 9.47 7.55
C PHE A 12 -2.79 8.33 8.42
N GLU A 13 -3.38 7.17 8.20
CA GLU A 13 -2.88 5.94 8.77
C GLU A 13 -2.84 4.85 7.72
N VAL A 14 -1.81 4.00 7.85
CA VAL A 14 -1.65 2.77 7.09
C VAL A 14 -2.05 1.61 7.97
N LEU A 15 -3.03 0.85 7.52
CA LEU A 15 -3.55 -0.37 8.13
C LEU A 15 -3.13 -1.57 7.29
N THR A 16 -3.05 -2.73 7.93
CA THR A 16 -2.88 -4.02 7.23
C THR A 16 -4.09 -4.91 7.46
N ILE A 17 -4.72 -5.40 6.40
CA ILE A 17 -5.69 -6.48 6.48
C ILE A 17 -4.99 -7.80 6.19
N ALA A 18 -5.07 -8.72 7.16
CA ALA A 18 -4.52 -10.06 7.02
C ALA A 18 -5.48 -10.95 6.21
N LYS A 19 -4.96 -11.58 5.16
CA LYS A 19 -5.68 -12.51 4.30
C LYS A 19 -4.90 -13.81 4.19
N GLU A 20 -5.53 -14.90 4.59
CA GLU A 20 -4.95 -16.23 4.39
C GLU A 20 -4.97 -16.57 2.89
N MET A 21 -3.81 -16.96 2.39
CA MET A 21 -3.58 -17.48 1.05
C MET A 21 -3.42 -19.02 1.11
N LYS A 22 -2.91 -19.64 0.05
CA LYS A 22 -2.72 -21.11 0.04
C LYS A 22 -1.65 -21.54 1.05
N MET A 23 -1.82 -22.76 1.58
CA MET A 23 -0.85 -23.42 2.47
C MET A 23 -0.53 -22.60 3.74
N SER A 24 -1.52 -21.90 4.28
CA SER A 24 -1.38 -21.06 5.48
C SER A 24 -0.31 -19.98 5.35
N HIS A 25 0.02 -19.56 4.13
CA HIS A 25 0.72 -18.31 3.90
C HIS A 25 -0.26 -17.16 4.10
N TRP A 26 0.21 -16.06 4.67
CA TRP A 26 -0.61 -14.87 4.92
C TRP A 26 -0.07 -13.70 4.14
N VAL A 27 -0.97 -12.88 3.62
CA VAL A 27 -0.66 -11.58 3.02
C VAL A 27 -1.30 -10.52 3.89
N TYR A 28 -0.54 -9.47 4.18
CA TYR A 28 -0.95 -8.31 4.97
C TYR A 28 -1.10 -7.12 4.03
N SER A 29 -2.26 -7.00 3.40
CA SER A 29 -2.51 -5.98 2.38
C SER A 29 -2.68 -4.59 2.99
N PRO A 30 -2.02 -3.56 2.44
CA PRO A 30 -2.13 -2.19 2.96
C PRO A 30 -3.47 -1.53 2.61
N ILE A 31 -3.96 -0.73 3.54
CA ILE A 31 -5.03 0.24 3.34
C ILE A 31 -4.54 1.59 3.89
N ILE A 32 -4.76 2.65 3.13
CA ILE A 32 -4.51 4.02 3.61
C ILE A 32 -5.86 4.70 3.80
N ARG A 33 -6.08 5.25 5.00
CA ARG A 33 -7.26 6.09 5.28
C ARG A 33 -6.87 7.44 5.87
N GLU A 34 -7.69 8.44 5.60
CA GLU A 34 -7.62 9.73 6.26
C GLU A 34 -8.18 9.60 7.69
N VAL A 35 -7.44 10.06 8.70
CA VAL A 35 -7.79 9.89 10.12
C VAL A 35 -9.02 10.72 10.50
N SER A 36 -9.13 11.94 9.97
CA SER A 36 -10.20 12.88 10.34
C SER A 36 -11.58 12.43 9.86
N SER A 37 -11.66 11.83 8.67
CA SER A 37 -12.91 11.45 8.00
C SER A 37 -13.17 9.95 8.00
N GLY A 38 -12.15 9.12 8.25
CA GLY A 38 -12.19 7.67 8.06
C GLY A 38 -12.23 7.25 6.60
N LYS A 39 -12.13 8.19 5.64
CA LYS A 39 -12.19 7.91 4.21
C LYS A 39 -11.00 7.07 3.77
N VAL A 40 -11.27 5.93 3.14
CA VAL A 40 -10.25 5.12 2.47
C VAL A 40 -9.76 5.87 1.23
N ILE A 41 -8.45 6.10 1.17
CA ILE A 41 -7.75 6.77 0.06
C ILE A 41 -7.27 5.73 -0.96
N MET A 42 -6.79 4.59 -0.47
CA MET A 42 -6.45 3.43 -1.29
C MET A 42 -6.56 2.14 -0.47
N SER A 43 -6.84 1.03 -1.13
CA SER A 43 -6.86 -0.32 -0.56
C SER A 43 -6.20 -1.25 -1.56
N LEU A 44 -5.42 -2.23 -1.06
CA LEU A 44 -4.92 -3.35 -1.86
C LEU A 44 -5.46 -4.70 -1.33
N GLU A 45 -6.52 -4.70 -0.51
CA GLU A 45 -7.06 -5.90 0.16
C GLU A 45 -7.55 -7.00 -0.80
N SER A 46 -7.95 -6.60 -2.01
CA SER A 46 -8.39 -7.48 -3.10
C SER A 46 -7.21 -8.25 -3.73
N THR A 47 -5.98 -7.79 -3.50
CA THR A 47 -4.78 -8.22 -4.24
C THR A 47 -3.93 -9.25 -3.49
N GLY A 48 -2.79 -9.63 -4.08
CA GLY A 48 -1.74 -10.44 -3.45
C GLY A 48 -0.54 -9.61 -2.94
N TRP A 49 -0.68 -8.30 -2.81
CA TRP A 49 0.39 -7.42 -2.35
C TRP A 49 0.51 -7.41 -0.84
N ASP A 50 1.67 -7.84 -0.35
CA ASP A 50 2.04 -7.90 1.06
C ASP A 50 2.82 -6.65 1.47
N LEU A 51 2.41 -6.00 2.56
CA LEU A 51 3.08 -4.82 3.09
C LEU A 51 4.26 -5.23 3.97
N CYS A 52 5.47 -5.03 3.46
CA CYS A 52 6.70 -5.33 4.19
C CYS A 52 7.11 -4.19 5.13
N LYS A 53 6.93 -2.93 4.70
CA LYS A 53 7.33 -1.75 5.48
C LYS A 53 6.58 -0.50 5.03
N VAL A 54 6.41 0.44 5.97
CA VAL A 54 5.94 1.81 5.72
C VAL A 54 7.03 2.79 6.11
N ALA A 55 7.24 3.81 5.29
CA ALA A 55 8.09 4.95 5.58
C ALA A 55 7.45 6.25 5.07
N GLU A 56 8.06 7.38 5.40
CA GLU A 56 7.66 8.70 4.89
C GLU A 56 8.84 9.34 4.17
N SER A 57 8.56 10.00 3.05
CA SER A 57 9.58 10.72 2.29
C SER A 57 8.96 11.90 1.57
N LYS A 58 9.50 13.10 1.78
CA LYS A 58 9.10 14.35 1.09
C LYS A 58 7.58 14.58 1.05
N GLY A 59 6.89 14.27 2.15
CA GLY A 59 5.43 14.45 2.26
C GLY A 59 4.60 13.33 1.62
N ARG A 60 5.22 12.22 1.21
CA ARG A 60 4.58 11.03 0.67
C ARG A 60 4.70 9.85 1.63
N ILE A 61 3.76 8.92 1.49
CA ILE A 61 3.77 7.63 2.19
C ILE A 61 4.49 6.64 1.27
N VAL A 62 5.57 6.04 1.74
CA VAL A 62 6.33 5.04 0.97
C VAL A 62 5.94 3.65 1.46
N LEU A 63 5.23 2.91 0.62
CA LEU A 63 4.91 1.51 0.85
C LEU A 63 5.97 0.63 0.22
N HIS A 64 6.53 -0.28 1.01
CA HIS A 64 7.40 -1.34 0.53
C HIS A 64 6.58 -2.62 0.42
N LEU A 65 6.40 -3.10 -0.80
CA LEU A 65 5.47 -4.18 -1.11
C LEU A 65 6.17 -5.36 -1.77
N ALA A 66 5.79 -6.57 -1.39
CA ALA A 66 6.17 -7.79 -2.11
C ALA A 66 4.91 -8.45 -2.68
N GLN A 67 5.01 -9.08 -3.84
CA GLN A 67 3.86 -9.77 -4.43
C GLN A 67 3.88 -11.26 -4.08
N TYR A 68 2.82 -11.78 -3.49
CA TYR A 68 2.59 -13.21 -3.34
C TYR A 68 2.18 -13.85 -4.69
N PRO A 69 2.63 -15.07 -5.03
CA PRO A 69 3.47 -15.97 -4.22
C PRO A 69 4.97 -15.76 -4.39
N ASP A 70 5.42 -14.95 -5.34
CA ASP A 70 6.82 -14.87 -5.72
C ASP A 70 7.69 -14.30 -4.59
N GLY A 71 7.25 -13.24 -3.92
CA GLY A 71 7.84 -12.64 -2.71
C GLY A 71 9.28 -12.15 -2.83
N ARG A 72 9.94 -12.38 -3.98
CA ARG A 72 11.38 -12.14 -4.20
C ARG A 72 11.67 -10.72 -4.65
N THR A 73 10.74 -10.11 -5.38
CA THR A 73 10.87 -8.74 -5.87
C THR A 73 10.05 -7.83 -4.98
N GLU A 74 10.72 -6.85 -4.40
CA GLU A 74 10.08 -5.80 -3.62
C GLU A 74 9.94 -4.54 -4.46
N TYR A 75 8.81 -3.86 -4.29
CA TYR A 75 8.44 -2.66 -5.02
C TYR A 75 8.21 -1.52 -4.04
N TYR A 76 8.65 -0.33 -4.44
CA TYR A 76 8.42 0.90 -3.70
C TYR A 76 7.30 1.67 -4.38
N VAL A 77 6.25 1.95 -3.62
CA VAL A 77 5.11 2.77 -4.06
C VAL A 77 5.10 4.04 -3.21
N GLU A 78 5.40 5.17 -3.82
CA GLU A 78 5.28 6.46 -3.15
C GLU A 78 3.87 7.02 -3.37
N VAL A 79 3.03 6.97 -2.34
CA VAL A 79 1.65 7.46 -2.38
C VAL A 79 1.60 8.91 -1.95
N ASP A 80 0.99 9.75 -2.79
CA ASP A 80 0.53 11.09 -2.45
C ASP A 80 -0.99 11.04 -2.22
N PRO A 81 -1.43 10.93 -0.95
CA PRO A 81 -2.85 10.80 -0.64
C PRO A 81 -3.62 12.11 -0.85
N ILE A 82 -2.94 13.26 -0.92
CA ILE A 82 -3.57 14.57 -1.11
C ILE A 82 -3.90 14.77 -2.58
N ASN A 83 -2.96 14.47 -3.47
CA ASN A 83 -3.13 14.60 -4.91
C ASN A 83 -3.73 13.35 -5.56
N SER A 84 -4.01 12.30 -4.78
CA SER A 84 -4.57 11.04 -5.25
C SER A 84 -3.73 10.38 -6.35
N SER A 85 -2.41 10.42 -6.21
CA SER A 85 -1.45 9.82 -7.12
C SER A 85 -0.47 8.91 -6.39
N ALA A 86 0.19 8.03 -7.15
CA ALA A 86 1.28 7.21 -6.69
C ALA A 86 2.42 7.20 -7.71
N VAL A 87 3.65 7.12 -7.24
CA VAL A 87 4.82 6.89 -8.09
C VAL A 87 5.31 5.46 -7.91
N ILE A 88 5.41 4.75 -9.03
CA ILE A 88 5.88 3.37 -9.12
C ILE A 88 6.97 3.32 -10.18
N LEU A 89 8.15 2.78 -9.84
CA LEU A 89 9.31 2.70 -10.75
C LEU A 89 9.64 4.03 -11.45
N GLY A 90 9.47 5.14 -10.72
CA GLY A 90 9.75 6.51 -11.21
C GLY A 90 8.67 7.12 -12.12
N LYS A 91 7.55 6.43 -12.35
CA LYS A 91 6.41 6.94 -13.13
C LYS A 91 5.21 7.20 -12.23
N GLU A 92 4.50 8.29 -12.50
CA GLU A 92 3.31 8.68 -11.73
C GLU A 92 2.03 8.11 -12.35
N TYR A 93 1.14 7.63 -11.49
CA TYR A 93 -0.14 7.00 -11.81
C TYR A 93 -1.23 7.50 -10.86
N PRO A 94 -2.49 7.60 -11.30
CA PRO A 94 -3.59 7.91 -10.40
C PRO A 94 -3.87 6.73 -9.46
N LEU A 95 -4.21 7.00 -8.19
CA LEU A 95 -4.50 5.96 -7.19
C LEU A 95 -5.67 5.05 -7.60
N SER A 96 -6.62 5.55 -8.39
CA SER A 96 -7.72 4.75 -8.94
C SER A 96 -7.27 3.64 -9.89
N SER A 97 -6.03 3.71 -10.40
CA SER A 97 -5.42 2.70 -11.27
C SER A 97 -4.32 1.90 -10.59
N LEU A 98 -4.17 2.04 -9.27
CA LEU A 98 -3.02 1.50 -8.54
C LEU A 98 -2.94 -0.03 -8.65
N GLU A 99 -4.05 -0.73 -8.41
CA GLU A 99 -4.12 -2.20 -8.48
C GLU A 99 -3.71 -2.71 -9.86
N SER A 100 -4.33 -2.20 -10.93
CA SER A 100 -4.03 -2.62 -12.29
C SER A 100 -2.62 -2.23 -12.75
N THR A 101 -2.09 -1.11 -12.27
CA THR A 101 -0.69 -0.71 -12.54
C THR A 101 0.27 -1.70 -11.91
N LEU A 102 0.05 -2.06 -10.65
CA LEU A 102 0.87 -3.04 -9.93
C LEU A 102 0.78 -4.43 -10.57
N GLU A 103 -0.39 -4.85 -11.06
CA GLU A 103 -0.54 -6.10 -11.81
C GLU A 103 0.19 -6.11 -13.16
N SER A 104 0.44 -4.94 -13.77
CA SER A 104 1.12 -4.85 -15.07
C SER A 104 2.65 -4.91 -15.01
N ILE A 105 3.23 -4.75 -13.82
CA ILE A 105 4.69 -4.68 -13.63
C ILE A 105 5.29 -5.97 -13.06
N VAL A 106 4.44 -6.95 -12.77
CA VAL A 106 4.80 -8.25 -12.21
C VAL A 106 4.69 -9.37 -13.23
#